data_AF-A0A349B296-F1
#
_entry.id   AF-A0A349B296-F1
#
_cell.length_a   1.000
_cell.length_b   1.000
_cell.length_c   1.000
_cell.angle_alpha   90.00
_cell.angle_beta   90.00
_cell.angle_gamma   90.00
#
_symmetry.space_group_name_H-M   'P 1'
#
loop_
_entity.id
_entity.type
_entity.pdbx_description
1 polymer ?
#
loop_
_entity_poly.entity_id
_entity_poly.type
_entity_poly.pdbx_seq_one_letter_code
_entity_poly.pdbx_strand_id
1 'polypeptide(L)'
;KDNTGYDLAGLLCGSEGTLGVVTRVRLALVPAAGPTVTSLIGLATVADAVSLIGHLRRAVPTLEAAELVLADGARLVAEQTGVAPVLDPVPPVQVVVEAVGPPDPT
;
A
#
# COMPACT_ATOMS: atom_id res chain seq x y z
N LYS A 1 24.94 12.68 -5.34
CA LYS A 1 24.04 13.73 -4.79
C LYS A 1 24.42 15.03 -5.49
N ASP A 2 23.50 15.59 -6.27
CA ASP A 2 23.70 16.84 -6.99
C ASP A 2 22.90 17.92 -6.25
N ASN A 3 23.57 18.97 -5.80
CA ASN A 3 22.99 20.05 -5.00
C ASN A 3 23.08 21.40 -5.72
N THR A 4 23.31 21.40 -7.04
CA THR A 4 23.45 22.65 -7.79
C THR A 4 22.08 23.12 -8.32
N GLY A 5 21.68 24.33 -7.91
CA GLY A 5 20.44 24.96 -8.38
C GLY A 5 19.16 24.42 -7.75
N TYR A 6 18.03 24.71 -8.40
CA TYR A 6 16.70 24.27 -7.97
C TYR A 6 16.39 22.84 -8.44
N ASP A 7 15.61 22.10 -7.64
CA ASP A 7 15.11 20.78 -8.03
C ASP A 7 13.94 20.90 -9.01
N LEU A 8 14.26 21.12 -10.28
CA LEU A 8 13.26 21.20 -11.35
C LEU A 8 12.55 19.86 -11.59
N ALA A 9 13.21 18.73 -11.29
CA ALA A 9 12.58 17.42 -11.42
C ALA A 9 11.49 17.25 -10.36
N GLY A 10 11.76 17.67 -9.12
CA GLY A 10 10.77 17.75 -8.05
C GLY A 10 9.59 18.65 -8.40
N LEU A 11 9.82 19.77 -9.10
CA LEU A 11 8.75 20.66 -9.55
C LEU A 11 7.84 20.01 -10.61
N LEU A 12 8.39 19.20 -11.50
CA LEU A 12 7.62 18.49 -12.53
C LEU A 12 6.84 17.30 -11.97
N CYS A 13 7.31 16.66 -10.90
CA CYS A 13 6.60 15.57 -10.22
C CYS A 13 5.26 16.06 -9.66
N GLY A 14 4.16 15.46 -10.12
CA GLY A 14 2.80 15.86 -9.70
C GLY A 14 2.25 17.08 -10.43
N SER A 15 2.96 17.62 -11.44
CA SER A 15 2.47 18.76 -12.24
C SER A 15 1.35 18.41 -13.22
N GLU A 16 1.07 17.13 -13.43
CA GLU A 16 0.01 16.65 -14.33
C GLU A 16 0.06 17.25 -15.75
N GLY A 17 1.26 17.58 -16.24
CA GLY A 17 1.48 18.14 -17.57
C GLY A 17 1.30 19.66 -17.67
N THR A 18 0.90 20.34 -16.59
CA THR A 18 0.68 21.79 -16.57
C THR A 18 1.98 22.60 -16.64
N LEU A 19 3.09 22.01 -16.19
CA LEU A 19 4.41 22.64 -16.17
C LEU A 19 5.33 22.11 -17.29
N GLY A 20 4.89 21.13 -18.08
CA GLY A 20 5.65 20.57 -19.20
C GLY A 20 5.35 19.10 -19.46
N VAL A 21 5.94 18.55 -20.52
CA VAL A 21 5.80 17.14 -20.93
C VAL A 21 7.07 16.36 -20.55
N VAL A 22 6.94 15.38 -19.67
CA VAL A 22 8.05 14.48 -19.31
C VAL A 22 8.28 13.48 -20.44
N THR A 23 9.46 13.53 -21.07
CA THR A 23 9.83 12.65 -22.19
C THR A 23 10.81 11.54 -21.80
N ARG A 24 11.48 11.67 -20.65
CA ARG A 24 12.39 10.67 -20.10
C ARG A 24 12.45 10.78 -18.58
N VAL A 25 12.60 9.64 -17.91
CA VAL A 25 12.83 9.56 -16.47
C VAL A 25 14.05 8.68 -16.19
N ARG A 26 14.78 9.00 -15.12
CA ARG A 26 15.80 8.13 -14.54
C ARG A 26 15.32 7.76 -13.14
N LEU A 27 15.05 6.48 -12.92
CA LEU A 27 14.57 5.96 -11.65
C LEU A 27 15.68 5.19 -10.94
N ALA A 28 15.72 5.29 -9.62
CA ALA A 28 16.50 4.37 -8.81
C ALA A 28 15.73 3.05 -8.70
N LEU A 29 16.44 1.93 -8.94
CA LEU A 29 15.91 0.61 -8.63
C LEU A 29 16.20 0.28 -7.17
N VAL A 30 15.26 -0.40 -6.53
CA VAL A 30 15.45 -1.03 -5.22
C VAL A 30 15.65 -2.54 -5.42
N PRO A 31 16.29 -3.25 -4.47
CA PRO A 31 16.35 -4.71 -4.50
C PRO A 31 14.94 -5.31 -4.64
N ALA A 32 14.84 -6.46 -5.31
CA ALA A 32 13.60 -7.20 -5.33
C ALA A 32 13.20 -7.57 -3.89
N ALA A 33 11.91 -7.44 -3.56
CA ALA A 33 11.40 -7.86 -2.27
C ALA A 33 11.67 -9.36 -2.08
N GLY A 34 12.04 -9.73 -0.85
CA GLY A 34 12.09 -11.14 -0.44
C GLY A 34 10.69 -11.75 -0.35
N PRO A 35 10.56 -12.99 0.15
CA PRO A 35 9.25 -13.59 0.39
C PRO A 35 8.36 -12.67 1.21
N THR A 36 7.12 -12.43 0.78
CA THR A 36 6.17 -11.57 1.49
C THR A 36 5.08 -12.38 2.16
N VAL A 37 4.52 -11.81 3.23
CA VAL A 37 3.33 -12.31 3.90
C VAL A 37 2.26 -11.23 3.82
N THR A 38 1.13 -11.60 3.22
CA THR A 38 -0.05 -10.74 3.14
C THR A 38 -1.09 -11.21 4.15
N SER A 39 -1.65 -10.27 4.92
CA SER A 39 -2.75 -10.54 5.86
C SER A 39 -3.93 -9.62 5.58
N LEU A 40 -5.14 -10.18 5.71
CA LEU A 40 -6.39 -9.43 5.65
C LEU A 40 -7.06 -9.48 7.03
N ILE A 41 -7.29 -8.30 7.62
CA ILE A 41 -7.71 -8.18 9.02
C ILE A 41 -9.05 -7.44 9.07
N GLY A 42 -10.06 -8.05 9.69
CA GLY A 42 -11.38 -7.44 9.92
C GLY A 42 -11.42 -6.61 11.20
N LEU A 43 -11.99 -5.41 11.13
CA LEU A 43 -12.14 -4.46 12.24
C LEU A 43 -13.54 -3.85 12.27
N ALA A 44 -13.92 -3.32 13.43
CA ALA A 44 -15.22 -2.70 13.64
C ALA A 44 -15.28 -1.26 13.11
N THR A 45 -14.19 -0.49 13.22
CA THR A 45 -14.18 0.93 12.87
C THR A 45 -12.91 1.37 12.13
N VAL A 46 -12.99 2.53 11.46
CA VAL A 46 -11.84 3.18 10.83
C VAL A 46 -10.80 3.59 11.88
N ALA A 47 -11.24 3.98 13.07
CA ALA A 47 -10.33 4.34 14.16
C ALA A 47 -9.49 3.14 14.64
N ASP A 48 -10.09 1.94 14.69
CA ASP A 48 -9.37 0.71 15.00
C ASP A 48 -8.33 0.40 13.92
N ALA A 49 -8.71 0.57 12.64
CA ALA A 49 -7.82 0.35 11.50
C ALA A 49 -6.60 1.30 11.53
N VAL A 50 -6.83 2.60 11.76
CA VAL A 50 -5.74 3.59 11.88
C VAL A 50 -4.84 3.26 13.07
N SER A 51 -5.41 2.85 14.21
CA SER A 51 -4.66 2.46 15.41
C SER A 51 -3.80 1.21 15.15
N LEU A 52 -4.36 0.20 14.48
CA LEU A 52 -3.66 -1.01 14.07
C LEU A 52 -2.51 -0.69 13.11
N ILE A 53 -2.75 0.08 12.04
CA ILE A 53 -1.72 0.47 11.07
C ILE A 53 -0.60 1.24 11.77
N GLY A 54 -0.95 2.16 12.68
CA GLY A 54 0.03 2.88 13.48
C GLY A 54 0.87 1.97 14.37
N HIS A 55 0.27 0.94 14.95
CA HIS A 55 0.99 -0.08 15.72
C HIS A 55 1.91 -0.92 14.84
N LEU A 56 1.39 -1.47 13.73
CA LEU A 56 2.15 -2.30 12.78
C LEU A 56 3.35 -1.55 12.22
N ARG A 57 3.19 -0.27 11.86
CA ARG A 57 4.31 0.57 11.38
C ARG A 57 5.46 0.67 12.38
N ARG A 58 5.20 0.55 13.69
CA ARG A 58 6.24 0.57 14.74
C ARG A 58 6.75 -0.83 15.08
N ALA A 59 5.87 -1.83 15.06
CA ALA A 59 6.15 -3.19 15.52
C ALA A 59 6.73 -4.09 14.42
N VAL A 60 6.48 -3.79 13.14
CA VAL A 60 6.87 -4.59 11.99
C VAL A 60 7.79 -3.75 11.08
N PRO A 61 9.12 -3.79 11.26
CA PRO A 61 10.06 -3.01 10.47
C PRO A 61 10.05 -3.33 8.97
N THR A 62 9.55 -4.51 8.59
CA THR A 62 9.44 -5.00 7.21
C THR A 62 8.07 -4.74 6.59
N LEU A 63 7.23 -3.90 7.20
CA LEU A 63 5.93 -3.54 6.66
C LEU A 63 6.13 -2.73 5.36
N GLU A 64 5.64 -3.26 4.25
CA GLU A 64 5.75 -2.65 2.92
C GLU A 64 4.45 -1.92 2.52
N ALA A 65 3.30 -2.52 2.84
CA ALA A 65 1.99 -1.96 2.50
C ALA A 65 0.99 -2.11 3.64
N ALA A 66 0.09 -1.13 3.74
CA ALA A 66 -1.07 -1.16 4.62
C ALA A 66 -2.21 -0.37 3.97
N GLU A 67 -3.28 -1.06 3.58
CA GLU A 67 -4.42 -0.49 2.88
C GLU A 67 -5.70 -0.71 3.67
N LEU A 68 -6.50 0.34 3.78
CA LEU A 68 -7.83 0.27 4.39
C LEU A 68 -8.88 0.04 3.31
N VAL A 69 -9.74 -0.95 3.53
CA VAL A 69 -10.86 -1.28 2.65
C VAL A 69 -12.15 -1.22 3.46
N LEU A 70 -13.17 -0.52 2.95
CA LEU A 70 -14.49 -0.46 3.57
C LEU A 70 -15.39 -1.58 3.02
N ALA A 71 -16.35 -2.03 3.84
CA ALA A 71 -17.27 -3.10 3.48
C ALA A 71 -17.97 -2.88 2.12
N ASP A 72 -18.44 -1.66 1.84
CA ASP A 72 -19.14 -1.34 0.59
C ASP A 72 -18.25 -1.56 -0.64
N GLY A 73 -16.96 -1.19 -0.54
CA GLY A 73 -15.98 -1.42 -1.60
C GLY A 73 -15.69 -2.91 -1.79
N ALA A 74 -15.49 -3.65 -0.70
CA ALA A 74 -15.25 -5.10 -0.75
C ALA A 74 -16.45 -5.86 -1.32
N ARG A 75 -17.67 -5.49 -0.92
CA ARG A 75 -18.92 -6.06 -1.46
C ARG A 75 -19.09 -5.74 -2.94
N LEU A 76 -18.84 -4.49 -3.34
CA LEU A 76 -18.89 -4.09 -4.75
C LEU A 76 -17.93 -4.93 -5.60
N VAL A 77 -16.69 -5.13 -5.14
CA VAL A 77 -15.73 -5.97 -5.87
C VAL A 77 -16.24 -7.41 -5.98
N ALA A 78 -16.75 -7.99 -4.90
CA ALA A 78 -17.30 -9.35 -4.93
C ALA A 78 -18.48 -9.48 -5.89
N GLU A 79 -19.41 -8.51 -5.88
CA GLU A 79 -20.57 -8.47 -6.77
C GLU A 79 -20.18 -8.31 -8.24
N GLN A 80 -19.19 -7.47 -8.55
CA GLN A 80 -18.79 -7.19 -9.94
C GLN A 80 -17.85 -8.26 -10.53
N THR A 81 -17.04 -8.91 -9.71
CA THR A 81 -16.04 -9.88 -10.17
C THR A 81 -16.50 -11.34 -10.03
N GLY A 82 -17.52 -11.61 -9.21
CA GLY A 82 -17.94 -12.95 -8.85
C GLY A 82 -16.98 -13.68 -7.89
N VAL A 83 -15.93 -13.00 -7.41
CA VAL A 83 -14.99 -13.55 -6.42
C VAL A 83 -15.62 -13.44 -5.03
N ALA A 84 -15.69 -14.56 -4.31
CA ALA A 84 -16.22 -14.56 -2.95
C ALA A 84 -15.34 -13.71 -2.00
N PRO A 85 -15.92 -12.96 -1.06
CA PRO A 85 -15.15 -12.26 -0.04
C PRO A 85 -14.29 -13.23 0.77
N VAL A 86 -13.04 -12.85 1.05
CA VAL A 86 -12.12 -13.65 1.86
C VAL A 86 -12.61 -13.76 3.32
N LEU A 87 -13.25 -12.72 3.83
CA LEU A 87 -13.89 -12.70 5.15
C LEU A 87 -15.40 -12.70 4.98
N ASP A 88 -16.07 -13.68 5.60
CA ASP A 88 -17.53 -13.83 5.61
C ASP A 88 -18.02 -14.06 7.05
N PRO A 89 -18.85 -13.17 7.62
CA PRO A 89 -19.38 -11.94 7.02
C PRO A 89 -18.29 -10.88 6.76
N VAL A 90 -18.50 -10.04 5.74
CA VAL A 90 -17.60 -8.91 5.42
C VAL A 90 -17.59 -7.92 6.59
N PRO A 91 -16.44 -7.68 7.24
CA PRO A 91 -16.34 -6.73 8.34
C PRO A 91 -16.58 -5.29 7.86
N PRO A 92 -17.08 -4.37 8.73
CA PRO A 92 -17.29 -2.97 8.37
C PRO A 92 -16.04 -2.29 7.80
N VAL A 93 -14.88 -2.62 8.37
CA VAL A 93 -13.57 -2.15 7.94
C VAL A 93 -12.62 -3.34 7.84
N GLN A 94 -11.80 -3.37 6.81
CA GLN A 94 -10.75 -4.34 6.61
C GLN A 94 -9.42 -3.61 6.41
N VAL A 95 -8.33 -4.22 6.85
CA VAL A 95 -6.98 -3.76 6.53
C VAL A 95 -6.24 -4.89 5.82
N VAL A 96 -5.73 -4.61 4.62
CA VAL A 96 -4.77 -5.46 3.91
C VAL A 96 -3.39 -4.98 4.31
N VAL A 97 -2.55 -5.87 4.84
CA VAL A 97 -1.15 -5.55 5.16
C VAL A 97 -0.22 -6.52 4.47
N GLU A 98 0.91 -6.01 4.00
CA GLU A 98 1.98 -6.80 3.43
C GLU A 98 3.29 -6.46 4.14
N ALA A 99 4.03 -7.49 4.54
CA ALA A 99 5.35 -7.35 5.10
C ALA A 99 6.31 -8.37 4.46
N VAL A 100 7.58 -7.99 4.34
CA VAL A 100 8.63 -8.95 3.96
C VAL A 100 8.83 -9.92 5.12
N GLY A 101 8.59 -11.20 4.85
CA GLY A 101 8.86 -12.30 5.75
C GLY A 101 10.34 -12.66 5.76
N PRO A 102 10.80 -13.41 6.79
CA PRO A 102 12.12 -14.02 6.73
C PRO A 102 12.22 -14.94 5.50
N PRO A 103 13.41 -15.13 4.91
CA PRO A 103 13.59 -16.13 3.86
C PRO A 103 13.12 -17.50 4.37
N ASP A 104 12.35 -18.21 3.53
CA ASP A 104 11.89 -19.56 3.83
C ASP A 104 13.13 -20.44 4.10
N PRO A 105 13.22 -21.13 5.24
CA PRO A 105 14.40 -21.94 5.59
C PRO A 105 14.50 -23.26 4.81
N THR A 106 13.65 -23.49 3.80
CA THR A 106 13.64 -24.71 2.99
C THR A 106 14.59 -24.69 1.79
#